data_AF-A0A8T4QLD7-F1
#
_entry.id   AF-A0A8T4QLD7-F1
#
_cell.length_a   1.000
_cell.length_b   1.000
_cell.length_c   1.000
_cell.angle_alpha   90.00
_cell.angle_beta   90.00
_cell.angle_gamma   90.00
#
_symmetry.space_group_name_H-M   'P 1'
#
loop_
_entity.id
_entity.type
_entity.pdbx_description
1 polymer ?
#
loop_
_entity_poly.entity_id
_entity_poly.type
_entity_poly.pdbx_seq_one_letter_code
_entity_poly.pdbx_strand_id
1 'polypeptide(L)'
;MNKFLKRLSLGLIIWAIPLVTSFFVWDVKANAPAVSVAWFNALMSFTWAIGFVIAAFFWFKNIEQDAVKEGLTTGITWYLEAVILDLIVLVGAFGMTITDFYPLLLTYLGTVVMSVGIGYIIRK
;
A
#
# COMPACT_ATOMS: atom_id res chain seq x y z
N MET A 1 8.98 -5.25 -19.43
CA MET A 1 8.05 -5.94 -18.51
C MET A 1 6.62 -5.72 -18.99
N ASN A 2 5.76 -6.74 -18.95
CA ASN A 2 4.32 -6.60 -19.26
C ASN A 2 3.69 -5.53 -18.34
N LYS A 3 2.78 -4.71 -18.87
CA LYS A 3 2.04 -3.67 -18.12
C LYS A 3 1.36 -4.22 -16.86
N PHE A 4 0.79 -5.42 -16.93
CA PHE A 4 0.19 -6.08 -15.78
C PHE A 4 1.22 -6.44 -14.69
N LEU A 5 2.32 -7.10 -15.09
CA LEU A 5 3.41 -7.43 -14.17
C LEU A 5 4.05 -6.17 -13.56
N LYS A 6 4.17 -5.10 -14.33
CA LYS A 6 4.65 -3.80 -13.83
C LYS A 6 3.70 -3.26 -12.77
N ARG A 7 2.39 -3.32 -13.00
CA ARG A 7 1.38 -2.84 -12.04
C ARG A 7 1.49 -3.57 -10.71
N LEU A 8 1.53 -4.90 -10.74
CA LEU A 8 1.69 -5.74 -9.54
C LEU A 8 3.03 -5.47 -8.84
N SER A 9 4.13 -5.46 -9.59
CA SER A 9 5.46 -5.22 -9.00
C SER A 9 5.54 -3.89 -8.25
N LEU A 10 4.85 -2.85 -8.74
CA LEU A 10 4.79 -1.56 -8.07
C LEU A 10 3.85 -1.58 -6.86
N GLY A 11 2.75 -2.33 -6.89
CA GLY A 11 1.87 -2.50 -5.73
C GLY A 11 2.58 -3.24 -4.59
N LEU A 12 3.35 -4.28 -4.92
CA LEU A 12 4.22 -4.96 -3.97
C LEU A 12 5.21 -4.01 -3.28
N ILE A 13 5.74 -3.00 -3.98
CA ILE A 13 6.62 -2.00 -3.36
C ILE A 13 5.88 -1.17 -2.31
N ILE A 14 4.62 -0.79 -2.58
CA ILE A 14 3.78 -0.03 -1.63
C ILE A 14 3.60 -0.80 -0.32
N TRP A 15 3.40 -2.12 -0.43
CA TRP A 15 3.19 -3.00 0.71
C TRP A 15 4.49 -3.42 1.40
N ALA A 16 5.53 -3.75 0.64
CA ALA A 16 6.78 -4.29 1.18
C ALA A 16 7.54 -3.25 2.02
N ILE A 17 7.50 -1.97 1.65
CA ILE A 17 8.21 -0.92 2.37
C ILE A 17 7.76 -0.79 3.84
N PRO A 18 6.46 -0.62 4.17
CA PRO A 18 6.01 -0.59 5.57
C PRO A 18 6.24 -1.92 6.28
N LEU A 19 6.04 -3.07 5.63
CA LEU A 19 6.33 -4.38 6.24
C LEU A 19 7.80 -4.51 6.64
N VAL A 20 8.72 -4.24 5.72
CA VAL A 20 10.16 -4.28 6.00
C VAL A 20 10.53 -3.27 7.10
N THR A 21 9.92 -2.10 7.08
CA THR A 21 10.12 -1.08 8.11
C THR A 21 9.67 -1.58 9.49
N SER A 22 8.57 -2.33 9.56
CA SER A 22 8.02 -2.83 10.82
C SER A 22 9.00 -3.73 11.58
N PHE A 23 9.84 -4.50 10.88
CA PHE A 23 10.84 -5.37 11.51
C PHE A 23 11.89 -4.61 12.31
N PHE A 24 12.17 -3.34 11.99
CA PHE A 24 13.13 -2.53 12.75
C PHE A 24 12.57 -2.02 14.08
N VAL A 25 11.26 -2.05 14.26
CA VAL A 25 10.56 -1.51 15.44
C VAL A 25 9.66 -2.54 16.11
N TRP A 26 9.76 -3.81 15.74
CA TRP A 26 8.99 -4.91 16.33
C TRP A 26 9.80 -5.65 17.39
N ASP A 27 9.24 -5.80 18.58
CA ASP A 27 9.78 -6.66 19.62
C ASP A 27 9.16 -8.06 19.51
N VAL A 28 9.98 -9.02 19.06
CA VAL A 28 9.58 -10.42 18.89
C VAL A 28 9.24 -11.09 20.22
N LYS A 29 9.88 -10.69 21.34
CA LYS A 29 9.62 -11.29 22.66
C LYS A 29 8.31 -10.79 23.24
N ALA A 30 8.04 -9.50 23.09
CA ALA A 30 6.79 -8.90 23.55
C ALA A 30 5.62 -9.14 22.57
N ASN A 31 5.92 -9.60 21.36
CA ASN A 31 4.98 -9.71 20.24
C ASN A 31 4.21 -8.40 20.00
N ALA A 32 4.93 -7.28 20.05
CA ALA A 32 4.36 -5.94 19.97
C ALA A 32 5.42 -4.94 19.43
N PRO A 33 5.01 -3.75 18.98
CA PRO A 33 5.96 -2.69 18.65
C PRO A 33 6.83 -2.31 19.86
N ALA A 34 8.13 -2.13 19.65
CA ALA A 34 9.09 -1.61 20.62
C ALA A 34 8.90 -0.10 20.89
N VAL A 35 8.04 0.55 20.11
CA VAL A 35 7.63 1.96 20.23
C VAL A 35 6.15 2.04 20.60
N SER A 36 5.65 3.23 20.96
CA SER A 36 4.21 3.36 21.22
C SER A 36 3.38 3.05 19.97
N VAL A 37 2.16 2.54 20.15
CA VAL A 37 1.24 2.19 19.05
C VAL A 37 1.00 3.38 18.11
N ALA A 38 0.86 4.59 18.67
CA ALA A 38 0.71 5.81 17.87
C ALA A 38 1.95 6.06 16.99
N TRP A 39 3.15 5.85 17.52
CA TRP A 39 4.39 6.01 16.76
C TRP A 39 4.53 4.95 15.67
N PHE A 40 4.20 3.70 15.98
CA PHE A 40 4.17 2.60 15.01
C PHE A 40 3.24 2.92 13.84
N ASN A 41 2.00 3.32 14.13
CA ASN A 41 1.00 3.65 13.09
C ASN A 41 1.44 4.84 12.23
N ALA A 42 2.05 5.87 12.84
CA ALA A 42 2.61 7.00 12.11
C ALA A 42 3.75 6.58 11.18
N LEU A 43 4.65 5.70 11.65
CA LEU A 43 5.75 5.15 10.84
C LEU A 43 5.24 4.29 9.68
N MET A 44 4.24 3.43 9.91
CA MET A 44 3.61 2.62 8.85
C MET A 44 2.96 3.52 7.80
N SER A 45 2.24 4.55 8.22
CA SER A 45 1.61 5.51 7.30
C SER A 45 2.63 6.28 6.47
N PHE A 46 3.72 6.74 7.11
CA PHE A 46 4.78 7.47 6.43
C PHE A 46 5.52 6.61 5.39
N THR A 47 5.88 5.38 5.77
CA THR A 47 6.61 4.47 4.88
C THR A 47 5.74 3.92 3.76
N TRP A 48 4.46 3.69 4.02
CA TRP A 48 3.47 3.45 2.96
C TRP A 48 3.41 4.61 1.96
N ALA A 49 3.43 5.87 2.42
CA ALA A 49 3.41 7.03 1.55
C ALA A 49 4.66 7.09 0.65
N ILE A 50 5.84 6.75 1.19
CA ILE A 50 7.07 6.61 0.39
C ILE A 50 6.88 5.57 -0.71
N GLY A 51 6.38 4.38 -0.35
CA GLY A 51 6.13 3.32 -1.33
C GLY A 51 5.12 3.72 -2.40
N PHE A 52 4.03 4.38 -2.00
CA PHE A 52 3.03 4.92 -2.93
C PHE A 52 3.63 5.93 -3.88
N VAL A 53 4.42 6.90 -3.41
CA VAL A 53 5.03 7.94 -4.25
C VAL A 53 5.99 7.31 -5.27
N ILE A 54 6.81 6.35 -4.87
CA ILE A 54 7.71 5.62 -5.78
C ILE A 54 6.88 4.89 -6.85
N ALA A 55 5.88 4.11 -6.43
CA ALA A 55 5.02 3.36 -7.33
C ALA A 55 4.29 4.27 -8.32
N ALA A 56 3.68 5.35 -7.82
CA ALA A 56 2.95 6.33 -8.60
C ALA A 56 3.87 7.03 -9.61
N PHE A 57 5.07 7.48 -9.21
CA PHE A 57 6.01 8.10 -10.13
C PHE A 57 6.36 7.16 -11.29
N PHE A 58 6.75 5.92 -11.01
CA PHE A 58 7.14 4.98 -12.07
C PHE A 58 5.97 4.50 -12.92
N TRP A 59 4.75 4.52 -12.40
CA TRP A 59 3.55 4.19 -13.14
C TRP A 59 3.09 5.34 -14.05
N PHE A 60 2.79 6.49 -13.46
CA PHE A 60 2.09 7.60 -14.11
C PHE A 60 2.97 8.48 -15.01
N LYS A 61 4.31 8.46 -14.84
CA LYS A 61 5.21 9.33 -15.62
C LYS A 61 5.10 9.23 -17.14
N ASN A 62 4.57 8.13 -17.66
CA ASN A 62 4.43 7.87 -19.10
C ASN A 62 2.97 7.64 -19.52
N ILE A 63 1.99 8.01 -18.69
CA ILE A 63 0.57 7.87 -19.03
C ILE A 63 0.12 9.13 -19.76
N GLU A 64 -0.23 8.99 -21.04
CA GLU A 64 -0.62 10.11 -21.89
C GLU A 64 -2.13 10.18 -22.18
N GLN A 65 -2.82 9.04 -22.14
CA GLN A 65 -4.24 8.91 -22.46
C GLN A 65 -4.95 8.14 -21.35
N ASP A 66 -6.26 8.36 -21.22
CA ASP A 66 -7.13 7.67 -20.27
C ASP A 66 -6.61 7.71 -18.82
N ALA A 67 -5.93 8.80 -18.43
CA ALA A 67 -5.22 8.90 -17.16
C ALA A 67 -6.10 8.62 -15.93
N VAL A 68 -7.37 9.06 -15.94
CA VAL A 68 -8.34 8.79 -14.87
C VAL A 68 -8.70 7.30 -14.80
N LYS A 69 -8.94 6.66 -15.96
CA LYS A 69 -9.25 5.23 -16.03
C LYS A 69 -8.06 4.36 -15.62
N GLU A 70 -6.85 4.74 -16.03
CA GLU A 70 -5.62 4.10 -15.57
C GLU A 70 -5.39 4.31 -14.07
N GLY A 71 -5.72 5.49 -13.55
CA GLY A 71 -5.70 5.78 -12.12
C GLY A 71 -6.65 4.89 -11.33
N LEU A 72 -7.91 4.77 -11.77
CA LEU A 72 -8.90 3.90 -11.13
C LEU A 72 -8.46 2.42 -11.17
N THR A 73 -8.06 1.94 -12.35
CA THR A 73 -7.67 0.54 -12.53
C THR A 73 -6.45 0.19 -11.67
N THR A 74 -5.46 1.10 -11.63
CA THR A 74 -4.22 0.90 -10.88
C THR A 74 -4.46 1.01 -9.39
N GLY A 75 -5.22 2.00 -8.94
CA GLY A 75 -5.62 2.17 -7.55
C GLY A 75 -6.36 0.95 -7.01
N ILE A 76 -7.36 0.43 -7.74
CA ILE A 76 -8.07 -0.79 -7.34
C ILE A 76 -7.13 -1.99 -7.28
N THR A 77 -6.21 -2.12 -8.25
CA THR A 77 -5.25 -3.23 -8.26
C THR A 77 -4.37 -3.20 -7.01
N TRP A 78 -3.77 -2.04 -6.69
CA TRP A 78 -2.90 -1.89 -5.52
C TRP A 78 -3.65 -2.02 -4.20
N TYR A 79 -4.90 -1.55 -4.14
CA TYR A 79 -5.78 -1.76 -3.00
C TYR A 79 -6.00 -3.26 -2.74
N LEU A 80 -6.45 -4.00 -3.75
CA LEU A 80 -6.71 -5.43 -3.63
C LEU A 80 -5.43 -6.20 -3.30
N GLU A 81 -4.30 -5.80 -3.88
CA GLU A 81 -3.01 -6.39 -3.60
C GLU A 81 -2.61 -6.21 -2.13
N ALA A 82 -2.69 -4.99 -1.57
CA ALA A 82 -2.40 -4.74 -0.16
C ALA A 82 -3.34 -5.54 0.77
N VAL A 83 -4.64 -5.56 0.47
CA VAL A 83 -5.63 -6.34 1.23
C VAL A 83 -5.29 -7.83 1.23
N ILE A 84 -5.01 -8.41 0.07
CA ILE A 84 -4.71 -9.84 -0.06
C ILE A 84 -3.41 -10.18 0.68
N LEU A 85 -2.37 -9.37 0.51
CA LEU A 85 -1.08 -9.62 1.15
C LEU A 85 -1.17 -9.55 2.67
N ASP A 86 -1.88 -8.57 3.24
CA ASP A 86 -2.04 -8.49 4.68
C ASP A 86 -3.03 -9.51 5.25
N LEU A 87 -4.02 -9.96 4.50
CA LEU A 87 -4.81 -11.13 4.90
C LEU A 87 -3.92 -12.37 5.01
N ILE A 88 -3.01 -12.58 4.06
CA ILE A 88 -2.07 -13.71 4.10
C ILE A 88 -1.10 -13.56 5.27
N VAL A 89 -0.50 -12.38 5.44
CA VAL A 89 0.59 -12.17 6.41
C VAL A 89 0.06 -11.85 7.80
N LEU A 90 -0.74 -10.80 7.96
CA LEU A 90 -1.17 -10.35 9.28
C LEU A 90 -2.19 -11.32 9.89
N VAL A 91 -3.21 -11.72 9.13
CA VAL A 91 -4.24 -12.64 9.63
C VAL A 91 -3.74 -14.09 9.57
N GLY A 92 -3.25 -14.53 8.42
CA GLY A 92 -2.82 -15.91 8.20
C GLY A 92 -1.55 -16.31 8.94
N ALA A 93 -0.50 -15.49 8.89
CA ALA A 93 0.80 -15.83 9.47
C ALA A 93 1.02 -15.27 10.88
N PHE A 94 0.55 -14.05 11.17
CA PHE A 94 0.77 -13.38 12.45
C PHE A 94 -0.42 -13.48 13.43
N GLY A 95 -1.53 -14.08 13.00
CA GLY A 95 -2.67 -14.38 13.89
C GLY A 95 -3.50 -13.16 14.29
N MET A 96 -3.42 -12.05 13.55
CA MET A 96 -4.32 -10.91 13.73
C MET A 96 -5.77 -11.35 13.51
N THR A 97 -6.70 -10.86 14.32
CA THR A 97 -8.12 -11.16 14.11
C THR A 97 -8.67 -10.41 12.89
N ILE A 98 -9.70 -10.96 12.24
CA ILE A 98 -10.38 -10.27 11.12
C ILE A 98 -10.97 -8.92 11.57
N THR A 99 -11.38 -8.81 12.84
CA THR A 99 -11.91 -7.58 13.42
C THR A 99 -10.84 -6.49 13.50
N ASP A 100 -9.62 -6.84 13.92
CA ASP A 100 -8.50 -5.91 13.97
C ASP A 100 -7.98 -5.52 12.58
N PHE A 101 -8.20 -6.39 11.58
CA PHE A 101 -7.87 -6.12 10.18
C PHE A 101 -8.85 -5.12 9.53
N TYR A 102 -10.11 -5.07 9.95
CA TYR A 102 -11.16 -4.29 9.28
C TYR A 102 -10.83 -2.79 9.07
N PRO A 103 -10.25 -2.07 10.04
CA PRO A 103 -9.85 -0.67 9.85
C PRO A 103 -8.82 -0.47 8.73
N LEU A 104 -7.98 -1.47 8.45
CA LEU A 104 -6.94 -1.39 7.42
C LEU A 104 -7.54 -1.30 6.01
N LEU A 105 -8.75 -1.84 5.79
CA LEU A 105 -9.49 -1.69 4.54
C LEU A 105 -9.69 -0.21 4.20
N LEU A 106 -10.02 0.62 5.20
CA LEU A 106 -10.17 2.06 4.99
C LEU A 106 -8.82 2.73 4.69
N THR A 107 -7.75 2.33 5.39
CA THR A 107 -6.40 2.85 5.14
C THR A 107 -5.97 2.61 3.69
N TYR A 108 -6.18 1.40 3.17
CA TYR A 108 -5.74 1.04 1.82
C TYR A 108 -6.54 1.72 0.71
N LEU A 109 -7.80 2.14 0.97
CA LEU A 109 -8.58 2.93 0.02
C LEU A 109 -7.90 4.25 -0.37
N GLY A 110 -6.97 4.74 0.46
CA GLY A 110 -6.10 5.87 0.11
C GLY A 110 -5.36 5.66 -1.22
N THR A 111 -4.93 4.43 -1.54
CA THR A 111 -4.28 4.13 -2.84
C THR A 111 -5.21 4.41 -4.02
N VAL A 112 -6.50 4.09 -3.89
CA VAL A 112 -7.52 4.32 -4.93
C VAL A 112 -7.74 5.82 -5.13
N VAL A 113 -8.03 6.52 -4.02
CA VAL A 113 -8.32 7.96 -4.04
C VAL A 113 -7.17 8.74 -4.65
N MET A 114 -5.93 8.47 -4.20
CA MET A 114 -4.75 9.18 -4.70
C MET A 114 -4.43 8.81 -6.15
N SER A 115 -4.57 7.54 -6.56
CA SER A 115 -4.30 7.13 -7.95
C SER A 115 -5.28 7.78 -8.93
N VAL A 116 -6.56 7.86 -8.57
CA VAL A 116 -7.58 8.58 -9.35
C VAL A 116 -7.28 10.08 -9.37
N GLY A 117 -6.94 10.66 -8.21
CA GLY A 117 -6.55 12.06 -8.09
C GLY A 117 -5.38 12.44 -9.02
N ILE A 118 -4.33 11.62 -9.04
CA ILE A 118 -3.20 11.79 -9.98
C ILE A 118 -3.70 11.72 -11.43
N GLY A 119 -4.57 10.77 -11.76
CA GLY A 119 -5.18 10.67 -13.09
C GLY A 119 -5.91 11.96 -13.52
N TYR A 120 -6.61 12.62 -12.60
CA TYR A 120 -7.24 13.92 -12.86
C TYR A 120 -6.26 15.08 -13.00
N ILE A 121 -5.12 15.03 -12.30
CA ILE A 121 -4.08 16.07 -12.36
C ILE A 121 -3.32 16.00 -13.69
N ILE A 122 -3.01 14.80 -14.19
CA ILE A 122 -2.18 14.61 -15.38
C ILE A 122 -2.98 14.50 -16.68
N ARG A 123 -4.32 14.45 -16.62
CA ARG A 123 -5.14 14.38 -17.83
C ARG A 123 -4.89 15.61 -18.70
N LYS A 124 -4.62 15.38 -19.98
CA LYS A 124 -4.50 16.43 -20.99
C LYS A 124 -5.87 16.77 -21.56
#